data_AF-A0A7S1PQJ1-F1
#
_entry.id   AF-A0A7S1PQJ1-F1
#
_cell.length_a   1.000
_cell.length_b   1.000
_cell.length_c   1.000
_cell.angle_alpha   90.00
_cell.angle_beta   90.00
_cell.angle_gamma   90.00
#
_symmetry.space_group_name_H-M   'P 1'
#
loop_
_entity.id
_entity.type
_entity.pdbx_description
1 polymer ?
#
loop_
_entity_poly.entity_id
_entity_poly.type
_entity_poly.pdbx_seq_one_letter_code
_entity_poly.pdbx_strand_id
1 'polypeptide(L)'
;AQPLVVHFIGDVVSHLDNLFADRVPQPAADDDDAASTSKKTAAKGEDGAAAVPLETESDDDDDDGSADGSVDDLEDIAGIDAGAEGGRGELLYPRLRQSLTKQGYRLIGSHSGVKLCRWTKAMLRGRGGCYKHTFYNISSYQCMEMTPSLACANKCVFCWRHHTNPVGKEFTWQVDSPEFLVEGAIAAHQGMLKPMKGVPGVTPDKLAEAMNVKHCALSLVGEPIMYPRINEFVELLHAKHISTFMVTNAQFPDRIAALSPVTQHYLSLDAPTKEELKAIDRPLFDDFWERTIASIKALRAKTQRTVFRLTLVEGYNMTGLEDYCRLIELGAPDFIEVKGVTYCGNSDASPITMRHVPFHHEVVKFCDALAKALERRRDERAAREAAAPAAKPAKVRGVIGGDDVPGQHTAAASSVARR
;
A
#
# COMPACT_ATOMS: atom_id res chain seq x y z
N ALA A 1 5.49 7.94 -21.86
CA ALA A 1 4.75 7.15 -20.86
C ALA A 1 5.78 6.30 -20.13
N GLN A 2 5.89 6.41 -18.80
CA GLN A 2 6.76 5.53 -18.04
C GLN A 2 6.17 4.10 -18.08
N PRO A 3 6.99 3.04 -18.13
CA PRO A 3 6.49 1.67 -18.11
C PRO A 3 5.84 1.37 -16.75
N LEU A 4 4.65 0.78 -16.78
CA LEU A 4 3.98 0.22 -15.60
C LEU A 4 4.80 -0.97 -15.10
N VAL A 5 5.21 -0.96 -13.83
CA VAL A 5 5.99 -2.07 -13.23
C VAL A 5 5.08 -2.89 -12.32
N VAL A 6 4.89 -4.17 -12.64
CA VAL A 6 4.14 -5.11 -11.80
C VAL A 6 5.12 -5.88 -10.91
N HIS A 7 4.89 -5.91 -9.59
CA HIS A 7 5.76 -6.63 -8.64
C HIS A 7 4.99 -7.78 -7.96
N PHE A 8 5.63 -8.96 -7.88
CA PHE A 8 5.00 -10.24 -7.44
C PHE A 8 5.45 -10.66 -6.03
N ILE A 9 4.50 -11.00 -5.14
CA ILE A 9 4.83 -11.50 -3.78
C ILE A 9 4.97 -13.02 -3.80
N GLY A 10 6.22 -13.49 -3.65
CA GLY A 10 6.65 -14.90 -3.53
C GLY A 10 7.56 -15.29 -4.70
N ASP A 11 8.70 -15.89 -4.37
CA ASP A 11 9.90 -16.22 -5.17
C ASP A 11 10.15 -15.48 -6.49
N VAL A 12 11.15 -14.59 -6.42
CA VAL A 12 12.14 -14.24 -7.46
C VAL A 12 11.60 -13.82 -8.84
N VAL A 13 11.72 -12.50 -9.07
CA VAL A 13 12.06 -11.82 -10.33
C VAL A 13 11.89 -12.63 -11.61
N SER A 14 10.89 -12.27 -12.42
CA SER A 14 11.00 -12.38 -13.87
C SER A 14 11.27 -10.99 -14.46
N HIS A 15 12.43 -10.88 -15.12
CA HIS A 15 12.94 -9.68 -15.76
C HIS A 15 11.97 -9.10 -16.80
N LEU A 16 11.78 -7.78 -16.76
CA LEU A 16 11.48 -6.96 -17.95
C LEU A 16 12.67 -6.02 -18.23
N ASP A 17 13.89 -6.54 -18.18
CA ASP A 17 15.07 -5.85 -18.69
C ASP A 17 15.32 -6.28 -20.15
N ASN A 18 14.74 -5.52 -21.09
CA ASN A 18 15.31 -5.19 -22.42
C ASN A 18 14.27 -4.57 -23.37
N LEU A 19 13.66 -3.44 -22.99
CA LEU A 19 12.90 -2.64 -23.96
C LEU A 19 13.29 -1.15 -24.03
N PHE A 20 14.31 -0.71 -23.30
CA PHE A 20 14.79 0.68 -23.36
C PHE A 20 16.31 0.81 -23.16
N ALA A 21 17.10 0.14 -24.01
CA ALA A 21 18.47 0.54 -24.24
C ALA A 21 18.50 1.42 -25.50
N ASP A 22 18.13 2.69 -25.34
CA ASP A 22 18.63 3.77 -26.19
C ASP A 22 18.31 5.12 -25.54
N ARG A 23 19.35 5.94 -25.42
CA ARG A 23 19.41 7.30 -24.83
C ARG A 23 19.85 7.38 -23.37
N VAL A 24 21.12 7.07 -23.15
CA VAL A 24 22.02 7.96 -22.40
C VAL A 24 23.28 8.15 -23.24
N PRO A 25 23.68 9.38 -23.60
CA PRO A 25 24.98 9.60 -24.24
C PRO A 25 26.08 9.30 -23.23
N GLN A 26 26.96 8.34 -23.53
CA GLN A 26 28.18 8.14 -22.75
C GLN A 26 29.13 9.32 -22.94
N PRO A 27 29.77 9.84 -21.89
CA PRO A 27 30.98 10.63 -22.06
C PRO A 27 32.13 9.73 -22.52
N ALA A 28 33.00 10.27 -23.36
CA ALA A 28 34.11 9.61 -24.01
C ALA A 28 35.03 8.87 -23.02
N ALA A 29 35.43 7.65 -23.40
CA ALA A 29 36.49 6.90 -22.75
C ALA A 29 37.85 7.41 -23.24
N ASP A 30 38.73 7.75 -22.29
CA ASP A 30 40.17 7.78 -22.52
C ASP A 30 40.73 6.37 -22.25
N ASP A 31 41.60 5.94 -23.15
CA ASP A 31 42.37 4.69 -23.14
C ASP A 31 43.25 4.56 -21.89
N ASP A 32 43.41 3.33 -21.38
CA ASP A 32 44.74 2.72 -21.20
C ASP A 32 44.68 1.29 -20.61
N ASP A 33 45.33 0.39 -21.35
CA ASP A 33 46.19 -0.73 -20.95
C ASP A 33 45.69 -2.05 -20.30
N ALA A 34 45.78 -3.09 -21.15
CA ALA A 34 46.70 -4.24 -21.04
C ALA A 34 46.41 -5.40 -20.05
N ALA A 35 45.84 -6.46 -20.65
CA ALA A 35 46.35 -7.85 -20.70
C ALA A 35 47.18 -8.45 -19.54
N SER A 36 46.77 -9.62 -19.03
CA SER A 36 47.50 -10.89 -19.27
C SER A 36 46.85 -12.16 -18.64
N THR A 37 46.55 -13.10 -19.53
CA THR A 37 46.74 -14.57 -19.51
C THR A 37 46.67 -15.44 -18.23
N SER A 38 45.70 -16.37 -18.28
CA SER A 38 45.84 -17.84 -18.30
C SER A 38 46.72 -18.60 -17.28
N LYS A 39 46.11 -19.60 -16.62
CA LYS A 39 46.58 -21.01 -16.73
C LYS A 39 45.53 -22.04 -16.31
N LYS A 40 45.28 -22.97 -17.24
CA LYS A 40 44.63 -24.29 -17.08
C LYS A 40 45.52 -25.25 -16.29
N THR A 41 44.89 -26.18 -15.58
CA THR A 41 45.25 -27.63 -15.62
C THR A 41 44.01 -28.47 -15.33
N ALA A 42 43.81 -29.50 -16.14
CA ALA A 42 42.77 -30.52 -16.02
C ALA A 42 43.43 -31.89 -15.78
N ALA A 43 42.77 -32.80 -15.05
CA ALA A 43 42.44 -34.16 -15.52
C ALA A 43 41.95 -35.12 -14.39
N LYS A 44 40.78 -35.73 -14.69
CA LYS A 44 40.40 -37.17 -14.61
C LYS A 44 40.06 -37.90 -13.29
N GLY A 45 38.91 -38.62 -13.36
CA GLY A 45 38.66 -40.00 -12.87
C GLY A 45 37.72 -40.08 -11.67
N GLU A 46 36.40 -40.18 -11.86
CA GLU A 46 35.56 -41.42 -11.91
C GLU A 46 35.18 -42.02 -10.54
N ASP A 47 33.87 -41.88 -10.27
CA ASP A 47 32.90 -42.78 -9.65
C ASP A 47 33.07 -43.37 -8.23
N GLY A 48 32.06 -43.01 -7.41
CA GLY A 48 31.37 -43.96 -6.54
C GLY A 48 31.51 -43.70 -5.04
N ALA A 49 30.51 -43.06 -4.42
CA ALA A 49 29.86 -43.56 -3.20
C ALA A 49 28.90 -42.54 -2.55
N ALA A 50 27.77 -43.11 -2.09
CA ALA A 50 26.99 -42.73 -0.91
C ALA A 50 26.21 -41.41 -0.95
N ALA A 51 24.92 -41.56 -1.25
CA ALA A 51 23.87 -40.68 -0.75
C ALA A 51 23.95 -40.60 0.79
N VAL A 52 24.08 -39.38 1.31
CA VAL A 52 23.92 -39.07 2.74
C VAL A 52 22.53 -38.43 2.90
N PRO A 53 21.66 -38.92 3.79
CA PRO A 53 20.33 -38.35 3.94
C PRO A 53 20.43 -36.96 4.57
N LEU A 54 19.67 -36.04 4.00
CA LEU A 54 19.42 -34.72 4.57
C LEU A 54 18.60 -34.92 5.85
N GLU A 55 19.23 -34.82 7.01
CA GLU A 55 18.52 -34.71 8.28
C GLU A 55 17.75 -33.39 8.27
N THR A 56 16.43 -33.51 8.15
CA THR A 56 15.50 -32.42 8.39
C THR A 56 15.45 -32.17 9.90
N GLU A 57 16.22 -31.19 10.38
CA GLU A 57 15.96 -30.61 11.68
C GLU A 57 14.62 -29.85 11.59
N SER A 58 13.60 -30.44 12.20
CA SER A 58 12.31 -29.82 12.49
C SER A 58 12.53 -28.79 13.59
N ASP A 59 12.71 -27.52 13.21
CA ASP A 59 12.63 -26.40 14.14
C ASP A 59 11.14 -26.09 14.41
N ASP A 60 10.64 -26.68 15.49
CA ASP A 60 9.41 -26.31 16.18
C ASP A 60 9.58 -24.90 16.79
N ASP A 61 9.33 -23.86 15.99
CA ASP A 61 9.02 -22.51 16.46
C ASP A 61 7.50 -22.28 16.26
N ASP A 62 6.71 -23.08 16.97
CA ASP A 62 5.29 -22.81 17.21
C ASP A 62 5.17 -21.56 18.10
N ASP A 63 5.17 -20.38 17.48
CA ASP A 63 4.41 -19.23 17.99
C ASP A 63 2.93 -19.47 17.64
N ASP A 64 2.40 -20.54 18.23
CA ASP A 64 0.99 -20.79 18.46
C ASP A 64 0.45 -19.57 19.22
N GLY A 65 -0.25 -18.72 18.47
CA GLY A 65 -1.22 -17.79 19.01
C GLY A 65 -2.61 -18.41 18.98
N SER A 66 -2.73 -19.72 19.26
CA SER A 66 -4.01 -20.40 19.45
C SER A 66 -4.54 -20.04 20.83
N ALA A 67 -5.00 -18.80 20.97
CA ALA A 67 -5.99 -18.51 21.98
C ALA A 67 -7.30 -19.17 21.54
N ASP A 68 -7.44 -20.46 21.84
CA ASP A 68 -8.74 -21.07 22.12
C ASP A 68 -9.31 -20.34 23.35
N GLY A 69 -10.04 -19.28 23.05
CA GLY A 69 -10.88 -18.57 23.97
C GLY A 69 -12.00 -18.01 23.13
N SER A 70 -13.19 -18.61 23.26
CA SER A 70 -14.45 -18.13 22.71
C SER A 70 -14.42 -16.62 22.52
N VAL A 71 -14.40 -16.18 21.26
CA VAL A 71 -14.63 -14.79 20.92
C VAL A 71 -16.05 -14.49 21.35
N ASP A 72 -16.20 -13.88 22.54
CA ASP A 72 -17.51 -13.42 23.01
C ASP A 72 -18.13 -12.57 21.90
N ASP A 73 -19.29 -13.03 21.45
CA ASP A 73 -20.08 -12.47 20.36
C ASP A 73 -20.35 -10.99 20.64
N LEU A 74 -19.70 -10.10 19.90
CA LEU A 74 -19.76 -8.64 20.10
C LEU A 74 -20.93 -8.00 19.32
N GLU A 75 -22.05 -8.71 19.19
CA GLU A 75 -23.18 -8.28 18.35
C GLU A 75 -23.96 -7.05 18.86
N ASP A 76 -23.63 -6.49 20.03
CA ASP A 76 -24.41 -5.39 20.64
C ASP A 76 -23.67 -4.04 20.77
N ILE A 77 -23.03 -3.54 19.70
CA ILE A 77 -22.51 -2.14 19.66
C ILE A 77 -23.02 -1.36 18.44
N ALA A 78 -24.20 -1.71 17.93
CA ALA A 78 -25.00 -0.78 17.14
C ALA A 78 -25.81 0.12 18.10
N GLY A 79 -25.18 1.19 18.60
CA GLY A 79 -25.92 2.25 19.31
C GLY A 79 -25.41 2.65 20.68
N ILE A 80 -24.10 2.85 20.87
CA ILE A 80 -23.68 3.78 21.91
C ILE A 80 -23.87 5.18 21.35
N ASP A 81 -25.06 5.69 21.63
CA ASP A 81 -25.42 7.09 21.54
C ASP A 81 -24.33 7.93 22.21
N ALA A 82 -23.96 9.01 21.54
CA ALA A 82 -22.98 9.98 22.03
C ALA A 82 -23.56 10.70 23.26
N GLY A 83 -23.40 10.09 24.43
CA GLY A 83 -23.95 10.59 25.69
C GLY A 83 -22.90 10.71 26.78
N ALA A 84 -22.15 11.82 26.79
CA ALA A 84 -21.66 12.48 28.00
C ALA A 84 -21.17 13.91 27.66
N GLU A 85 -21.94 14.89 28.12
CA GLU A 85 -21.64 16.32 28.30
C GLU A 85 -20.37 16.91 27.64
N GLY A 86 -20.58 17.71 26.58
CA GLY A 86 -19.68 18.81 26.19
C GLY A 86 -18.43 18.45 25.38
N GLY A 87 -18.10 17.19 25.16
CA GLY A 87 -16.93 16.76 24.37
C GLY A 87 -17.20 15.54 23.47
N ARG A 88 -16.41 15.39 22.40
CA ARG A 88 -16.40 14.16 21.59
C ARG A 88 -15.78 13.02 22.42
N GLY A 89 -16.45 11.87 22.53
CA GLY A 89 -15.94 10.72 23.28
C GLY A 89 -14.66 10.09 22.69
N GLU A 90 -13.96 9.27 23.47
CA GLU A 90 -12.81 8.50 23.01
C GLU A 90 -13.23 7.32 22.11
N LEU A 91 -12.46 7.05 21.05
CA LEU A 91 -12.63 5.85 20.22
C LEU A 91 -12.24 4.58 21.00
N LEU A 92 -11.21 4.68 21.83
CA LEU A 92 -10.64 3.62 22.65
C LEU A 92 -11.36 3.51 24.00
N TYR A 93 -12.58 2.98 24.01
CA TYR A 93 -13.30 2.66 25.25
C TYR A 93 -12.66 1.47 26.00
N PRO A 94 -12.91 1.30 27.31
CA PRO A 94 -12.16 0.36 28.17
C PRO A 94 -12.08 -1.09 27.67
N ARG A 95 -13.20 -1.65 27.19
CA ARG A 95 -13.24 -3.03 26.66
C ARG A 95 -12.38 -3.18 25.40
N LEU A 96 -12.46 -2.23 24.47
CA LEU A 96 -11.63 -2.23 23.26
C LEU A 96 -10.13 -2.12 23.61
N ARG A 97 -9.79 -1.26 24.59
CA ARG A 97 -8.40 -1.15 25.08
C ARG A 97 -7.87 -2.48 25.59
N GLN A 98 -8.66 -3.18 26.39
CA GLN A 98 -8.27 -4.48 26.95
C GLN A 98 -8.05 -5.52 25.84
N SER A 99 -8.97 -5.62 24.88
CA SER A 99 -8.88 -6.56 23.76
C SER A 99 -7.67 -6.32 22.87
N LEU A 100 -7.46 -5.07 22.42
CA LEU A 100 -6.32 -4.71 21.57
C LEU A 100 -4.98 -4.90 22.29
N THR A 101 -4.91 -4.60 23.59
CA THR A 101 -3.69 -4.80 24.39
C THR A 101 -3.32 -6.28 24.47
N LYS A 102 -4.29 -7.18 24.69
CA LYS A 102 -4.06 -8.64 24.66
C LYS A 102 -3.50 -9.11 23.32
N GLN A 103 -3.91 -8.48 22.23
CA GLN A 103 -3.47 -8.80 20.87
C GLN A 103 -2.13 -8.13 20.47
N GLY A 104 -1.42 -7.57 21.46
CA GLY A 104 -0.07 -7.03 21.31
C GLY A 104 0.02 -5.58 20.84
N TYR A 105 -1.08 -4.82 20.84
CA TYR A 105 -1.04 -3.40 20.51
C TYR A 105 -0.41 -2.59 21.63
N ARG A 106 0.20 -1.48 21.26
CA ARG A 106 0.46 -0.35 22.14
C ARG A 106 -0.43 0.80 21.68
N LEU A 107 -1.44 1.09 22.49
CA LEU A 107 -2.43 2.11 22.20
C LEU A 107 -1.89 3.48 22.59
N ILE A 108 -2.22 4.49 21.79
CA ILE A 108 -1.71 5.85 21.94
C ILE A 108 -2.93 6.77 21.97
N GLY A 109 -3.07 7.51 23.07
CA GLY A 109 -4.16 8.44 23.27
C GLY A 109 -5.54 7.78 23.27
N SER A 110 -6.48 8.46 22.62
CA SER A 110 -7.90 8.14 22.56
C SER A 110 -8.30 7.35 21.31
N HIS A 111 -7.45 7.24 20.28
CA HIS A 111 -7.86 6.64 19.00
C HIS A 111 -6.78 5.93 18.16
N SER A 112 -5.52 5.89 18.61
CA SER A 112 -4.39 5.43 17.80
C SER A 112 -3.72 4.18 18.37
N GLY A 113 -2.89 3.51 17.56
CA GLY A 113 -2.09 2.39 18.03
C GLY A 113 -0.91 2.03 17.13
N VAL A 114 0.07 1.35 17.72
CA VAL A 114 1.24 0.78 17.06
C VAL A 114 1.37 -0.69 17.44
N LYS A 115 1.88 -1.52 16.53
CA LYS A 115 2.16 -2.93 16.78
C LYS A 115 3.50 -3.30 16.13
N LEU A 116 4.22 -4.24 16.75
CA LEU A 116 5.44 -4.76 16.16
C LEU A 116 5.09 -5.73 15.02
N CYS A 117 5.57 -5.44 13.81
CA CYS A 117 5.37 -6.32 12.67
C CYS A 117 6.11 -7.65 12.88
N ARG A 118 5.50 -8.77 12.45
CA ARG A 118 6.15 -10.10 12.46
C ARG A 118 7.52 -10.06 11.78
N TRP A 119 7.62 -9.36 10.65
CA TRP A 119 8.85 -9.26 9.86
C TRP A 119 9.93 -8.39 10.49
N THR A 120 9.56 -7.46 11.37
CA THR A 120 10.54 -6.74 12.21
C THR A 120 11.28 -7.73 13.11
N LYS A 121 10.55 -8.62 13.80
CA LYS A 121 11.15 -9.66 14.64
C LYS A 121 12.00 -10.64 13.82
N ALA A 122 11.49 -11.09 12.66
CA ALA A 122 12.20 -12.03 11.80
C ALA A 122 13.55 -11.44 11.31
N MET A 123 13.54 -10.22 10.80
CA MET A 123 14.75 -9.58 10.25
C MET A 123 15.77 -9.26 11.34
N LEU A 124 15.31 -8.86 12.53
CA LEU A 124 16.16 -8.69 13.72
C LEU A 124 16.89 -9.96 14.09
N ARG A 125 16.21 -11.12 14.05
CA ARG A 125 16.78 -12.45 14.35
C ARG A 125 17.64 -13.01 13.20
N GLY A 126 17.83 -12.26 12.11
CA GLY A 126 18.57 -12.72 10.94
C GLY A 126 17.81 -13.69 10.03
N ARG A 127 16.49 -13.82 10.19
CA ARG A 127 15.62 -14.75 9.43
C ARG A 127 14.99 -14.11 8.18
N GLY A 128 15.59 -13.03 7.66
CA GLY A 128 15.10 -12.30 6.47
C GLY A 128 14.05 -11.22 6.76
N GLY A 129 13.84 -10.34 5.77
CA GLY A 129 12.87 -9.24 5.81
C GLY A 129 11.55 -9.58 5.13
N CYS A 130 10.57 -8.67 5.20
CA CYS A 130 9.32 -8.81 4.45
C CYS A 130 9.54 -8.61 2.95
N TYR A 131 8.52 -8.93 2.14
CA TYR A 131 8.56 -8.72 0.68
C TYR A 131 8.91 -7.28 0.26
N LYS A 132 8.56 -6.28 1.07
CA LYS A 132 8.88 -4.87 0.80
C LYS A 132 10.37 -4.57 0.89
N HIS A 133 11.14 -5.40 1.62
CA HIS A 133 12.59 -5.37 1.56
C HIS A 133 13.08 -5.70 0.15
N THR A 134 12.55 -6.79 -0.44
CA THR A 134 12.90 -7.20 -1.80
C THR A 134 12.43 -6.19 -2.85
N PHE A 135 11.20 -5.67 -2.77
CA PHE A 135 10.68 -4.78 -3.81
C PHE A 135 11.23 -3.36 -3.74
N TYR A 136 11.41 -2.84 -2.53
CA TYR A 136 11.62 -1.41 -2.31
C TYR A 136 12.82 -1.11 -1.41
N ASN A 137 13.61 -2.12 -1.05
CA ASN A 137 14.74 -2.00 -0.14
C ASN A 137 14.35 -1.40 1.24
N ILE A 138 13.17 -1.76 1.74
CA ILE A 138 12.69 -1.31 3.05
C ILE A 138 13.20 -2.26 4.13
N SER A 139 14.01 -1.75 5.07
CA SER A 139 14.49 -2.52 6.21
C SER A 139 13.34 -2.75 7.20
N SER A 140 12.86 -4.00 7.27
CA SER A 140 11.69 -4.37 8.09
C SER A 140 11.90 -4.10 9.58
N TYR A 141 13.13 -4.18 10.08
CA TYR A 141 13.43 -3.87 11.48
C TYR A 141 13.47 -2.38 11.82
N GLN A 142 13.49 -1.49 10.82
CA GLN A 142 13.37 -0.03 10.99
C GLN A 142 11.98 0.49 10.59
N CYS A 143 11.03 -0.43 10.37
CA CYS A 143 9.66 -0.10 9.99
C CYS A 143 8.74 -0.12 11.22
N MET A 144 8.14 1.03 11.51
CA MET A 144 7.09 1.18 12.50
C MET A 144 5.72 1.03 11.83
N GLU A 145 4.95 0.04 12.24
CA GLU A 145 3.58 -0.18 11.76
C GLU A 145 2.56 0.40 12.74
N MET A 146 1.82 1.43 12.30
CA MET A 146 0.91 2.16 13.17
C MET A 146 -0.35 2.63 12.44
N THR A 147 -1.33 3.11 13.20
CA THR A 147 -2.50 3.81 12.66
C THR A 147 -2.89 4.98 13.56
N PRO A 148 -3.18 6.17 12.99
CA PRO A 148 -3.77 7.28 13.72
C PRO A 148 -5.30 7.19 13.79
N SER A 149 -5.93 6.16 13.22
CA SER A 149 -7.37 5.94 13.29
C SER A 149 -7.69 4.45 13.24
N LEU A 150 -8.11 3.88 14.37
CA LEU A 150 -8.57 2.47 14.43
C LEU A 150 -9.93 2.25 13.75
N ALA A 151 -10.67 3.33 13.45
CA ALA A 151 -11.97 3.27 12.80
C ALA A 151 -11.84 3.09 11.28
N CYS A 152 -12.75 2.32 10.68
CA CYS A 152 -12.79 2.07 9.23
C CYS A 152 -14.18 2.33 8.63
N ALA A 153 -14.23 2.65 7.33
CA ALA A 153 -15.47 2.74 6.56
C ALA A 153 -15.90 1.43 5.90
N ASN A 154 -15.14 0.35 6.08
CA ASN A 154 -15.40 -0.97 5.49
C ASN A 154 -15.46 -2.06 6.56
N LYS A 155 -16.25 -3.10 6.30
CA LYS A 155 -16.35 -4.32 7.11
C LYS A 155 -15.91 -5.52 6.27
N CYS A 156 -14.71 -5.48 5.69
CA CYS A 156 -14.26 -6.49 4.75
C CYS A 156 -14.34 -7.90 5.34
N VAL A 157 -14.72 -8.90 4.52
CA VAL A 157 -14.86 -10.31 4.94
C VAL A 157 -13.53 -10.91 5.41
N PHE A 158 -12.41 -10.42 4.86
CA PHE A 158 -11.05 -10.86 5.19
C PHE A 158 -10.36 -9.97 6.23
N CYS A 159 -11.05 -8.95 6.76
CA CYS A 159 -10.47 -8.13 7.83
C CYS A 159 -10.36 -8.99 9.10
N TRP A 160 -9.14 -9.28 9.51
CA TRP A 160 -8.77 -10.13 10.66
C TRP A 160 -9.29 -9.69 12.03
N ARG A 161 -10.08 -8.61 12.07
CA ARG A 161 -10.76 -8.11 13.26
C ARG A 161 -12.24 -8.44 13.27
N HIS A 162 -12.71 -9.21 12.28
CA HIS A 162 -13.99 -9.94 12.34
C HIS A 162 -15.15 -9.06 12.82
N HIS A 163 -15.25 -7.84 12.26
CA HIS A 163 -16.28 -6.83 12.56
C HIS A 163 -16.26 -6.18 13.96
N THR A 164 -15.31 -6.50 14.82
CA THR A 164 -15.17 -5.92 16.18
C THR A 164 -14.52 -4.53 16.23
N ASN A 165 -13.88 -4.11 15.13
CA ASN A 165 -13.30 -2.77 15.05
C ASN A 165 -14.39 -1.70 15.00
N PRO A 166 -14.12 -0.52 15.58
CA PRO A 166 -14.96 0.64 15.34
C PRO A 166 -15.12 0.92 13.85
N VAL A 167 -16.34 1.29 13.47
CA VAL A 167 -16.67 1.68 12.10
C VAL A 167 -17.21 3.09 12.07
N GLY A 168 -16.91 3.83 11.00
CA GLY A 168 -17.33 5.21 10.85
C GLY A 168 -17.20 5.68 9.40
N LYS A 169 -18.14 6.52 8.98
CA LYS A 169 -18.06 7.28 7.72
C LYS A 169 -17.21 8.55 7.86
N GLU A 170 -16.95 8.98 9.09
CA GLU A 170 -16.20 10.18 9.42
C GLU A 170 -15.56 10.06 10.81
N PHE A 171 -14.62 10.96 11.12
CA PHE A 171 -13.96 11.00 12.42
C PHE A 171 -14.72 11.89 13.41
N THR A 172 -15.49 11.27 14.30
CA THR A 172 -16.35 11.96 15.28
C THR A 172 -15.82 11.92 16.72
N TRP A 173 -14.66 11.31 16.94
CA TRP A 173 -14.05 11.14 18.27
C TRP A 173 -13.17 12.31 18.67
N GLN A 174 -12.69 12.28 19.92
CA GLN A 174 -11.60 13.12 20.39
C GLN A 174 -10.41 13.03 19.42
N VAL A 175 -9.80 14.19 19.11
CA VAL A 175 -8.67 14.30 18.20
C VAL A 175 -7.43 14.60 19.03
N ASP A 176 -6.56 13.61 19.18
CA ASP A 176 -5.25 13.82 19.81
C ASP A 176 -4.32 14.59 18.86
N SER A 177 -3.30 15.29 19.38
CA SER A 177 -2.40 16.07 18.53
C SER A 177 -1.41 15.19 17.75
N PRO A 178 -1.06 15.55 16.50
CA PRO A 178 -0.07 14.81 15.70
C PRO A 178 1.27 14.61 16.39
N GLU A 179 1.78 15.62 17.11
CA GLU A 179 3.05 15.54 17.84
C GLU A 179 2.99 14.45 18.91
N PHE A 180 1.92 14.45 19.71
CA PHE A 180 1.70 13.44 20.74
C PHE A 180 1.62 12.04 20.13
N LEU A 181 0.92 11.90 19.00
CA LEU A 181 0.78 10.61 18.31
C LEU A 181 2.10 10.12 17.70
N VAL A 182 2.89 10.99 17.05
CA VAL A 182 4.18 10.63 16.45
C VAL A 182 5.19 10.24 17.52
N GLU A 183 5.37 11.07 18.55
CA GLU A 183 6.32 10.77 19.64
C GLU A 183 5.88 9.52 20.42
N GLY A 184 4.58 9.40 20.70
CA GLY A 184 4.01 8.23 21.36
C GLY A 184 4.21 6.95 20.55
N ALA A 185 4.05 7.00 19.22
CA ALA A 185 4.26 5.85 18.34
C ALA A 185 5.72 5.41 18.29
N ILE A 186 6.65 6.36 18.15
CA ILE A 186 8.09 6.07 18.13
C ILE A 186 8.52 5.46 19.46
N ALA A 187 8.13 6.09 20.59
CA ALA A 187 8.47 5.61 21.93
C ALA A 187 7.89 4.22 22.21
N ALA A 188 6.63 3.97 21.81
CA ALA A 188 5.99 2.68 21.98
C ALA A 188 6.62 1.60 21.09
N HIS A 189 6.98 1.92 19.84
CA HIS A 189 7.70 1.01 18.94
C HIS A 189 9.07 0.63 19.50
N GLN A 190 9.87 1.62 19.92
CA GLN A 190 11.15 1.41 20.59
C GLN A 190 10.99 0.62 21.88
N GLY A 191 9.93 0.87 22.66
CA GLY A 191 9.58 0.12 23.86
C GLY A 191 9.33 -1.36 23.58
N MET A 192 8.70 -1.70 22.45
CA MET A 192 8.51 -3.09 22.01
C MET A 192 9.77 -3.75 21.47
N LEU A 193 10.76 -2.97 21.00
CA LEU A 193 12.06 -3.47 20.55
C LEU A 193 13.01 -3.79 21.72
N LYS A 194 12.95 -3.06 22.83
CA LYS A 194 13.85 -3.26 23.99
C LYS A 194 13.90 -4.73 24.48
N PRO A 195 12.79 -5.46 24.63
CA PRO A 195 12.80 -6.87 25.03
C PRO A 195 13.45 -7.81 24.01
N MET A 196 13.72 -7.37 22.77
CA MET A 196 14.45 -8.18 21.78
C MET A 196 15.94 -8.33 22.13
N LYS A 197 16.44 -7.56 23.09
CA LYS A 197 17.81 -7.70 23.60
C LYS A 197 18.00 -9.08 24.24
N GLY A 198 18.96 -9.84 23.74
CA GLY A 198 19.27 -11.19 24.24
C GLY A 198 18.44 -12.30 23.60
N VAL A 199 17.50 -11.97 22.69
CA VAL A 199 16.82 -12.98 21.87
C VAL A 199 17.83 -13.62 20.90
N PRO A 200 17.84 -14.96 20.75
CA PRO A 200 18.74 -15.63 19.81
C PRO A 200 18.67 -15.07 18.39
N GLY A 201 19.84 -14.79 17.82
CA GLY A 201 20.02 -14.20 16.49
C GLY A 201 19.98 -12.66 16.44
N VAL A 202 19.57 -11.98 17.52
CA VAL A 202 19.56 -10.51 17.58
C VAL A 202 20.92 -9.99 18.02
N THR A 203 21.61 -9.26 17.13
CA THR A 203 22.90 -8.61 17.46
C THR A 203 22.69 -7.24 18.10
N PRO A 204 23.63 -6.77 18.96
CA PRO A 204 23.57 -5.43 19.53
C PRO A 204 23.49 -4.32 18.47
N ASP A 205 24.26 -4.45 17.38
CA ASP A 205 24.32 -3.45 16.31
C ASP A 205 22.99 -3.36 15.55
N LYS A 206 22.39 -4.50 15.17
CA LYS A 206 21.07 -4.52 14.51
C LYS A 206 19.99 -3.96 15.41
N LEU A 207 20.02 -4.28 16.71
CA LEU A 207 19.07 -3.72 17.66
C LEU A 207 19.25 -2.20 17.79
N ALA A 208 20.47 -1.70 17.83
CA ALA A 208 20.75 -0.26 17.85
C ALA A 208 20.24 0.44 16.59
N GLU A 209 20.43 -0.15 15.40
CA GLU A 209 19.86 0.36 14.14
C GLU A 209 18.33 0.34 14.14
N ALA A 210 17.70 -0.71 14.67
CA ALA A 210 16.26 -0.85 14.76
C ALA A 210 15.60 0.22 15.65
N MET A 211 16.31 0.69 16.68
CA MET A 211 15.84 1.81 17.50
C MET A 211 15.70 3.12 16.72
N ASN A 212 16.39 3.24 15.58
CA ASN A 212 16.25 4.35 14.65
C ASN A 212 15.19 4.02 13.57
N VAL A 213 13.95 4.43 13.81
CA VAL A 213 12.84 4.25 12.86
C VAL A 213 13.14 5.01 11.57
N LYS A 214 13.02 4.32 10.43
CA LYS A 214 13.23 4.90 9.08
C LYS A 214 11.98 4.91 8.21
N HIS A 215 11.04 4.04 8.54
CA HIS A 215 9.81 3.85 7.78
C HIS A 215 8.61 3.82 8.72
N CYS A 216 7.53 4.48 8.34
CA CYS A 216 6.24 4.42 9.01
C CYS A 216 5.21 3.85 8.04
N ALA A 217 4.73 2.64 8.34
CA ALA A 217 3.62 2.01 7.64
C ALA A 217 2.31 2.40 8.32
N LEU A 218 1.56 3.28 7.67
CA LEU A 218 0.21 3.69 8.07
C LEU A 218 -0.78 2.68 7.50
N SER A 219 -0.78 1.49 8.10
CA SER A 219 -1.49 0.32 7.56
C SER A 219 -1.87 -0.73 8.61
N LEU A 220 -1.79 -0.41 9.90
CA LEU A 220 -1.98 -1.40 10.96
C LEU A 220 -3.41 -1.95 11.00
N VAL A 221 -4.38 -1.06 11.18
CA VAL A 221 -5.81 -1.35 11.24
C VAL A 221 -6.58 -0.04 11.10
N GLY A 222 -7.87 -0.12 10.75
CA GLY A 222 -8.69 1.07 10.51
C GLY A 222 -8.34 1.74 9.18
N GLU A 223 -8.76 2.99 9.05
CA GLU A 223 -8.51 3.83 7.88
C GLU A 223 -7.70 5.07 8.30
N PRO A 224 -6.37 5.09 8.07
CA PRO A 224 -5.49 6.14 8.58
C PRO A 224 -5.82 7.52 8.01
N ILE A 225 -6.30 7.61 6.76
CA ILE A 225 -6.62 8.89 6.13
C ILE A 225 -7.86 9.58 6.73
N MET A 226 -8.61 8.86 7.56
CA MET A 226 -9.76 9.39 8.29
C MET A 226 -9.32 10.38 9.39
N TYR A 227 -8.09 10.27 9.90
CA TYR A 227 -7.58 11.17 10.95
C TYR A 227 -7.57 12.64 10.46
N PRO A 228 -8.24 13.58 11.16
CA PRO A 228 -8.45 14.93 10.64
C PRO A 228 -7.17 15.76 10.41
N ARG A 229 -6.08 15.45 11.13
CA ARG A 229 -4.79 16.16 11.05
C ARG A 229 -3.71 15.30 10.38
N ILE A 230 -4.09 14.46 9.41
CA ILE A 230 -3.18 13.50 8.78
C ILE A 230 -2.00 14.14 8.03
N ASN A 231 -2.20 15.32 7.43
CA ASN A 231 -1.12 16.02 6.71
C ASN A 231 -0.01 16.48 7.66
N GLU A 232 -0.38 17.12 8.76
CA GLU A 232 0.57 17.54 9.80
C GLU A 232 1.28 16.33 10.43
N PHE A 233 0.57 15.22 10.64
CA PHE A 233 1.15 13.98 11.11
C PHE A 233 2.22 13.43 10.16
N VAL A 234 1.95 13.42 8.84
CA VAL A 234 2.92 12.99 7.82
C VAL A 234 4.11 13.94 7.76
N GLU A 235 3.88 15.25 7.82
CA GLU A 235 4.92 16.28 7.81
C GLU A 235 5.89 16.14 8.99
N LEU A 236 5.37 15.85 10.19
CA LEU A 236 6.19 15.58 11.38
C LEU A 236 7.06 14.32 11.22
N LEU A 237 6.54 13.26 10.60
CA LEU A 237 7.34 12.07 10.28
C LEU A 237 8.46 12.40 9.28
N HIS A 238 8.15 13.16 8.23
CA HIS A 238 9.14 13.59 7.24
C HIS A 238 10.21 14.52 7.82
N ALA A 239 9.84 15.42 8.72
CA ALA A 239 10.78 16.28 9.45
C ALA A 239 11.77 15.47 10.32
N LYS A 240 11.39 14.26 10.72
CA LYS A 240 12.27 13.29 11.41
C LYS A 240 13.00 12.35 10.47
N HIS A 241 12.92 12.57 9.15
CA HIS A 241 13.46 11.69 8.11
C HIS A 241 12.89 10.26 8.14
N ILE A 242 11.62 10.11 8.53
CA ILE A 242 10.89 8.85 8.50
C ILE A 242 10.02 8.84 7.24
N SER A 243 10.31 7.92 6.31
CA SER A 243 9.48 7.73 5.11
C SER A 243 8.10 7.18 5.44
N THR A 244 7.08 7.54 4.66
CA THR A 244 5.68 7.21 4.95
C THR A 244 5.01 6.37 3.87
N PHE A 245 4.33 5.32 4.30
CA PHE A 245 3.61 4.38 3.44
C PHE A 245 2.13 4.40 3.86
N MET A 246 1.32 5.18 3.13
CA MET A 246 -0.11 5.34 3.40
C MET A 246 -0.90 4.24 2.70
N VAL A 247 -1.77 3.53 3.42
CA VAL A 247 -2.69 2.55 2.83
C VAL A 247 -4.12 3.02 3.07
N THR A 248 -4.92 3.09 2.01
CA THR A 248 -6.34 3.48 2.07
C THR A 248 -7.26 2.48 1.38
N ASN A 249 -8.53 2.46 1.77
CA ASN A 249 -9.58 1.55 1.28
C ASN A 249 -10.44 2.11 0.13
N ALA A 250 -10.00 3.20 -0.52
CA ALA A 250 -10.70 3.87 -1.61
C ALA A 250 -12.08 4.50 -1.28
N GLN A 251 -12.42 4.71 -0.01
CA GLN A 251 -13.70 5.33 0.37
C GLN A 251 -13.64 6.84 0.63
N PHE A 252 -12.45 7.46 0.64
CA PHE A 252 -12.27 8.88 1.02
C PHE A 252 -11.59 9.71 -0.08
N PRO A 253 -12.23 9.90 -1.24
CA PRO A 253 -11.62 10.56 -2.40
C PRO A 253 -11.13 11.98 -2.09
N ASP A 254 -11.91 12.77 -1.33
CA ASP A 254 -11.54 14.15 -0.98
C ASP A 254 -10.32 14.20 -0.06
N ARG A 255 -10.21 13.25 0.88
CA ARG A 255 -9.04 13.13 1.76
C ARG A 255 -7.83 12.68 0.96
N ILE A 256 -7.98 11.74 0.03
CA ILE A 256 -6.92 11.33 -0.89
C ILE A 256 -6.45 12.54 -1.69
N ALA A 257 -7.36 13.32 -2.29
CA ALA A 257 -7.02 14.53 -3.05
C ALA A 257 -6.27 15.57 -2.20
N ALA A 258 -6.71 15.80 -0.96
CA ALA A 258 -6.10 16.76 -0.02
C ALA A 258 -4.82 16.27 0.68
N LEU A 259 -4.48 14.98 0.59
CA LEU A 259 -3.33 14.40 1.27
C LEU A 259 -2.00 15.02 0.77
N SER A 260 -1.21 15.58 1.69
CA SER A 260 0.17 16.02 1.43
C SER A 260 1.00 14.84 0.90
N PRO A 261 2.03 15.07 0.06
CA PRO A 261 2.81 13.96 -0.49
C PRO A 261 3.37 13.03 0.60
N VAL A 262 3.08 11.73 0.47
CA VAL A 262 3.70 10.65 1.25
C VAL A 262 4.80 9.99 0.43
N THR A 263 5.66 9.16 1.04
CA THR A 263 6.72 8.46 0.27
C THR A 263 6.12 7.47 -0.73
N GLN A 264 5.10 6.72 -0.33
CA GLN A 264 4.34 5.83 -1.21
C GLN A 264 2.87 5.72 -0.77
N HIS A 265 1.94 5.88 -1.71
CA HIS A 265 0.51 5.83 -1.46
C HIS A 265 -0.11 4.58 -2.08
N TYR A 266 -0.63 3.71 -1.23
CA TYR A 266 -1.36 2.51 -1.57
C TYR A 266 -2.87 2.75 -1.58
N LEU A 267 -3.51 2.30 -2.63
CA LEU A 267 -4.95 2.11 -2.70
C LEU A 267 -5.22 0.61 -2.71
N SER A 268 -5.90 0.11 -1.66
CA SER A 268 -6.36 -1.27 -1.64
C SER A 268 -7.58 -1.36 -2.57
N LEU A 269 -7.49 -2.21 -3.58
CA LEU A 269 -8.52 -2.41 -4.59
C LEU A 269 -8.89 -3.89 -4.62
N ASP A 270 -9.79 -4.27 -3.73
CA ASP A 270 -10.07 -5.68 -3.44
C ASP A 270 -11.17 -6.26 -4.33
N ALA A 271 -11.77 -5.49 -5.24
CA ALA A 271 -12.68 -6.02 -6.24
C ALA A 271 -12.74 -5.13 -7.50
N PRO A 272 -12.99 -5.73 -8.68
CA PRO A 272 -13.02 -5.04 -9.95
C PRO A 272 -14.41 -4.52 -10.36
N THR A 273 -15.49 -4.94 -9.67
CA THR A 273 -16.88 -4.52 -9.96
C THR A 273 -17.61 -4.04 -8.71
N LYS A 274 -18.74 -3.33 -8.89
CA LYS A 274 -19.57 -2.80 -7.79
C LYS A 274 -20.12 -3.92 -6.91
N GLU A 275 -20.56 -5.01 -7.53
CA GLU A 275 -21.17 -6.16 -6.89
C GLU A 275 -20.15 -6.93 -6.05
N GLU A 276 -18.97 -7.21 -6.64
CA GLU A 276 -17.88 -7.91 -5.94
C GLU A 276 -17.32 -7.06 -4.79
N LEU A 277 -17.17 -5.74 -4.99
CA LEU A 277 -16.70 -4.83 -3.94
C LEU A 277 -17.67 -4.81 -2.76
N LYS A 278 -18.98 -4.77 -3.03
CA LYS A 278 -19.99 -4.83 -1.97
C LYS A 278 -19.92 -6.15 -1.19
N ALA A 279 -19.71 -7.26 -1.90
CA ALA A 279 -19.64 -8.59 -1.28
C ALA A 279 -18.40 -8.78 -0.41
N ILE A 280 -17.24 -8.30 -0.87
CA ILE A 280 -15.95 -8.54 -0.21
C ILE A 280 -15.62 -7.47 0.84
N ASP A 281 -15.82 -6.18 0.54
CA ASP A 281 -15.39 -5.08 1.40
C ASP A 281 -16.48 -4.61 2.37
N ARG A 282 -17.75 -4.90 2.05
CA ARG A 282 -18.92 -4.48 2.83
C ARG A 282 -18.81 -3.01 3.31
N PRO A 283 -18.68 -2.06 2.37
CA PRO A 283 -18.52 -0.65 2.71
C PRO A 283 -19.78 -0.09 3.39
N LEU A 284 -19.59 0.90 4.27
CA LEU A 284 -20.71 1.57 4.96
C LEU A 284 -21.42 2.59 4.07
N PHE A 285 -20.70 3.17 3.11
CA PHE A 285 -21.22 4.18 2.19
C PHE A 285 -22.16 3.56 1.16
N ASP A 286 -23.25 4.24 0.84
CA ASP A 286 -24.18 3.80 -0.21
C ASP A 286 -23.63 4.09 -1.61
N ASP A 287 -22.82 5.15 -1.74
CA ASP A 287 -22.08 5.60 -2.92
C ASP A 287 -20.66 5.01 -3.00
N PHE A 288 -20.43 3.86 -2.36
CA PHE A 288 -19.10 3.25 -2.19
C PHE A 288 -18.36 3.01 -3.51
N TRP A 289 -19.08 2.66 -4.58
CA TRP A 289 -18.47 2.39 -5.89
C TRP A 289 -18.03 3.69 -6.55
N GLU A 290 -18.89 4.70 -6.51
CA GLU A 290 -18.62 6.03 -7.03
C GLU A 290 -17.43 6.66 -6.28
N ARG A 291 -17.34 6.47 -4.97
CA ARG A 291 -16.18 6.82 -4.13
C ARG A 291 -14.91 6.08 -4.53
N THR A 292 -15.01 4.79 -4.82
CA THR A 292 -13.86 3.98 -5.27
C THR A 292 -13.30 4.53 -6.59
N ILE A 293 -14.16 4.78 -7.57
CA ILE A 293 -13.79 5.39 -8.85
C ILE A 293 -13.20 6.78 -8.66
N ALA A 294 -13.77 7.61 -7.78
CA ALA A 294 -13.24 8.93 -7.46
C ALA A 294 -11.87 8.86 -6.78
N SER A 295 -11.66 7.90 -5.87
CA SER A 295 -10.39 7.66 -5.17
C SER A 295 -9.30 7.22 -6.12
N ILE A 296 -9.61 6.35 -7.09
CA ILE A 296 -8.71 5.97 -8.18
C ILE A 296 -8.25 7.20 -8.97
N LYS A 297 -9.19 8.08 -9.35
CA LYS A 297 -8.87 9.33 -10.07
C LYS A 297 -8.05 10.30 -9.21
N ALA A 298 -8.37 10.41 -7.93
CA ALA A 298 -7.64 11.25 -6.99
C ALA A 298 -6.21 10.75 -6.77
N LEU A 299 -6.00 9.43 -6.74
CA LEU A 299 -4.67 8.83 -6.66
C LEU A 299 -3.85 9.11 -7.91
N ARG A 300 -4.44 8.98 -9.11
CA ARG A 300 -3.78 9.29 -10.39
C ARG A 300 -3.24 10.72 -10.47
N ALA A 301 -3.88 11.67 -9.79
CA ALA A 301 -3.46 13.06 -9.74
C ALA A 301 -2.26 13.31 -8.80
N LYS A 302 -1.81 12.30 -8.04
CA LYS A 302 -0.66 12.42 -7.14
C LYS A 302 0.66 12.33 -7.91
N THR A 303 1.67 12.97 -7.35
CA THR A 303 3.03 13.01 -7.91
C THR A 303 4.01 12.09 -7.17
N GLN A 304 3.64 11.62 -5.97
CA GLN A 304 4.40 10.59 -5.26
C GLN A 304 4.18 9.20 -5.87
N ARG A 305 4.99 8.22 -5.44
CA ARG A 305 4.83 6.82 -5.84
C ARG A 305 3.45 6.30 -5.42
N THR A 306 2.75 5.66 -6.34
CA THR A 306 1.40 5.12 -6.18
C THR A 306 1.39 3.62 -6.43
N VAL A 307 0.58 2.91 -5.64
CA VAL A 307 0.46 1.44 -5.70
C VAL A 307 -1.00 1.06 -5.67
N PHE A 308 -1.41 0.22 -6.60
CA PHE A 308 -2.63 -0.58 -6.42
C PHE A 308 -2.26 -1.89 -5.75
N ARG A 309 -2.91 -2.19 -4.62
CA ARG A 309 -2.73 -3.45 -3.92
C ARG A 309 -4.00 -4.28 -3.99
N LEU A 310 -3.90 -5.43 -4.63
CA LEU A 310 -5.00 -6.38 -4.82
C LEU A 310 -4.84 -7.52 -3.81
N THR A 311 -5.80 -7.67 -2.90
CA THR A 311 -5.83 -8.81 -1.96
C THR A 311 -6.71 -9.91 -2.55
N LEU A 312 -6.09 -10.94 -3.14
CA LEU A 312 -6.81 -12.05 -3.77
C LEU A 312 -7.41 -12.99 -2.72
N VAL A 313 -8.70 -13.25 -2.86
CA VAL A 313 -9.51 -14.16 -2.05
C VAL A 313 -10.19 -15.13 -3.01
N GLU A 314 -9.82 -16.40 -2.92
CA GLU A 314 -10.35 -17.46 -3.78
C GLU A 314 -11.87 -17.57 -3.57
N GLY A 315 -12.62 -17.67 -4.67
CA GLY A 315 -14.08 -17.65 -4.68
C GLY A 315 -14.74 -16.26 -4.55
N TYR A 316 -13.97 -15.17 -4.47
CA TYR A 316 -14.51 -13.80 -4.40
C TYR A 316 -14.07 -12.91 -5.55
N ASN A 317 -12.76 -12.71 -5.73
CA ASN A 317 -12.23 -11.61 -6.57
C ASN A 317 -11.08 -12.02 -7.50
N MET A 318 -10.91 -13.33 -7.73
CA MET A 318 -9.87 -13.87 -8.62
C MET A 318 -10.35 -14.01 -10.07
N THR A 319 -11.41 -13.29 -10.45
CA THR A 319 -11.97 -13.25 -11.81
C THR A 319 -12.07 -11.81 -12.30
N GLY A 320 -12.72 -11.56 -13.45
CA GLY A 320 -12.94 -10.18 -13.91
C GLY A 320 -11.68 -9.43 -14.33
N LEU A 321 -10.70 -10.10 -14.95
CA LEU A 321 -9.42 -9.49 -15.37
C LEU A 321 -9.60 -8.22 -16.22
N GLU A 322 -10.57 -8.20 -17.12
CA GLU A 322 -10.86 -7.01 -17.94
C GLU A 322 -11.35 -5.83 -17.11
N ASP A 323 -12.12 -6.08 -16.05
CA ASP A 323 -12.57 -5.07 -15.12
C ASP A 323 -11.41 -4.52 -14.28
N TYR A 324 -10.51 -5.39 -13.79
CA TYR A 324 -9.26 -4.94 -13.18
C TYR A 324 -8.43 -4.08 -14.13
N CYS A 325 -8.28 -4.49 -15.39
CA CYS A 325 -7.55 -3.71 -16.40
C CYS A 325 -8.16 -2.32 -16.58
N ARG A 326 -9.50 -2.20 -16.62
CA ARG A 326 -10.19 -0.90 -16.72
C ARG A 326 -9.86 0.02 -15.53
N LEU A 327 -9.86 -0.53 -14.31
CA LEU A 327 -9.53 0.24 -13.11
C LEU A 327 -8.05 0.64 -13.07
N ILE A 328 -7.16 -0.27 -13.45
CA ILE A 328 -5.72 -0.02 -13.56
C ILE A 328 -5.42 1.06 -14.60
N GLU A 329 -6.04 1.02 -15.77
CA GLU A 329 -5.91 2.06 -16.80
C GLU A 329 -6.47 3.42 -16.34
N LEU A 330 -7.54 3.40 -15.53
CA LEU A 330 -8.12 4.60 -14.97
C LEU A 330 -7.16 5.27 -13.97
N GLY A 331 -6.54 4.49 -13.08
CA GLY A 331 -5.64 4.99 -12.04
C GLY A 331 -4.20 5.21 -12.48
N ALA A 332 -3.72 4.41 -13.43
CA ALA A 332 -2.34 4.36 -13.89
C ALA A 332 -1.32 4.42 -12.73
N PRO A 333 -1.38 3.50 -11.74
CA PRO A 333 -0.44 3.50 -10.63
C PRO A 333 0.98 3.20 -11.12
N ASP A 334 2.01 3.58 -10.35
CA ASP A 334 3.39 3.22 -10.67
C ASP A 334 3.62 1.71 -10.52
N PHE A 335 2.97 1.11 -9.50
CA PHE A 335 3.11 -0.31 -9.19
C PHE A 335 1.77 -0.99 -8.95
N ILE A 336 1.75 -2.29 -9.24
CA ILE A 336 0.66 -3.20 -8.86
C ILE A 336 1.25 -4.29 -7.98
N GLU A 337 0.75 -4.40 -6.75
CA GLU A 337 1.05 -5.49 -5.82
C GLU A 337 -0.14 -6.44 -5.77
N VAL A 338 0.08 -7.72 -6.06
CA VAL A 338 -0.94 -8.77 -5.95
C VAL A 338 -0.56 -9.71 -4.82
N LYS A 339 -1.46 -9.87 -3.85
CA LYS A 339 -1.20 -10.64 -2.63
C LYS A 339 -2.36 -11.60 -2.36
N GLY A 340 -2.07 -12.88 -2.09
CA GLY A 340 -3.07 -13.78 -1.51
C GLY A 340 -3.49 -13.35 -0.10
N VAL A 341 -4.76 -13.49 0.21
CA VAL A 341 -5.28 -13.24 1.57
C VAL A 341 -4.57 -14.13 2.57
N THR A 342 -4.25 -13.57 3.73
CA THR A 342 -3.71 -14.36 4.85
C THR A 342 -4.87 -14.70 5.77
N TYR A 343 -5.10 -15.99 6.00
CA TYR A 343 -6.11 -16.44 6.96
C TYR A 343 -5.64 -16.17 8.39
N CYS A 344 -6.49 -15.52 9.19
CA CYS A 344 -6.16 -15.02 10.52
C CYS A 344 -6.96 -15.70 11.64
N GLY A 345 -7.50 -16.89 11.38
CA GLY A 345 -8.33 -17.64 12.32
C GLY A 345 -9.83 -17.60 12.00
N ASN A 346 -10.58 -18.44 12.71
CA ASN A 346 -12.04 -18.52 12.58
C ASN A 346 -12.71 -17.44 13.43
N SER A 347 -13.79 -16.89 12.89
CA SER A 347 -14.76 -16.10 13.64
C SER A 347 -16.14 -16.39 13.09
N ASP A 348 -17.17 -16.40 13.92
CA ASP A 348 -18.55 -16.57 13.45
C ASP A 348 -18.97 -15.46 12.46
N ALA A 349 -18.31 -14.30 12.55
CA ALA A 349 -18.60 -13.12 11.75
C ALA A 349 -17.95 -13.11 10.34
N SER A 350 -16.98 -13.99 10.05
CA SER A 350 -16.26 -14.02 8.78
C SER A 350 -16.51 -15.32 8.02
N PRO A 351 -16.97 -15.25 6.76
CA PRO A 351 -17.16 -16.44 5.93
C PRO A 351 -15.82 -17.03 5.40
N ILE A 352 -14.68 -16.37 5.66
CA ILE A 352 -13.38 -16.75 5.11
C ILE A 352 -12.75 -17.86 5.93
N THR A 353 -12.62 -19.04 5.31
CA THR A 353 -11.81 -20.16 5.78
C THR A 353 -10.54 -20.34 4.96
N MET A 354 -9.64 -21.24 5.39
CA MET A 354 -8.40 -21.60 4.67
C MET A 354 -8.60 -21.92 3.19
N ARG A 355 -9.78 -22.42 2.78
CA ARG A 355 -10.07 -22.73 1.37
C ARG A 355 -10.08 -21.49 0.45
N HIS A 356 -10.24 -20.29 1.02
CA HIS A 356 -10.25 -19.04 0.26
C HIS A 356 -8.85 -18.40 0.19
N VAL A 357 -7.84 -19.00 0.83
CA VAL A 357 -6.44 -18.58 0.70
C VAL A 357 -5.90 -19.18 -0.58
N PRO A 358 -5.60 -18.37 -1.62
CA PRO A 358 -5.02 -18.90 -2.83
C PRO A 358 -3.60 -19.38 -2.57
N PHE A 359 -3.21 -20.48 -3.21
CA PHE A 359 -1.83 -20.90 -3.26
C PHE A 359 -0.99 -19.88 -4.02
N HIS A 360 0.29 -19.79 -3.69
CA HIS A 360 1.19 -18.83 -4.32
C HIS A 360 1.21 -18.97 -5.86
N HIS A 361 1.22 -20.20 -6.38
CA HIS A 361 1.20 -20.44 -7.82
C HIS A 361 -0.10 -19.96 -8.51
N GLU A 362 -1.22 -19.85 -7.79
CA GLU A 362 -2.47 -19.29 -8.30
C GLU A 362 -2.39 -17.77 -8.37
N VAL A 363 -1.77 -17.14 -7.36
CA VAL A 363 -1.47 -15.70 -7.39
C VAL A 363 -0.55 -15.38 -8.58
N VAL A 364 0.49 -16.18 -8.83
CA VAL A 364 1.38 -16.01 -9.99
C VAL A 364 0.62 -16.17 -11.31
N LYS A 365 -0.23 -17.20 -11.45
CA LYS A 365 -1.07 -17.38 -12.65
C LYS A 365 -1.99 -16.19 -12.89
N PHE A 366 -2.61 -15.64 -11.84
CA PHE A 366 -3.44 -14.45 -11.94
C PHE A 366 -2.62 -13.25 -12.42
N CYS A 367 -1.42 -13.08 -11.88
CA CYS A 367 -0.49 -12.01 -12.27
C CYS A 367 -0.10 -12.11 -13.75
N ASP A 368 0.28 -13.30 -14.24
CA ASP A 368 0.62 -13.53 -15.65
C ASP A 368 -0.55 -13.21 -16.57
N ALA A 369 -1.76 -13.60 -16.17
CA ALA A 369 -2.97 -13.32 -16.94
C ALA A 369 -3.30 -11.82 -16.96
N LEU A 370 -3.15 -11.14 -15.83
CA LEU A 370 -3.34 -9.69 -15.72
C LEU A 370 -2.33 -8.91 -16.58
N ALA A 371 -1.04 -9.31 -16.54
CA ALA A 371 0.01 -8.69 -17.34
C ALA A 371 -0.29 -8.83 -18.84
N LYS A 372 -0.62 -10.04 -19.30
CA LYS A 372 -0.99 -10.30 -20.71
C LYS A 372 -2.23 -9.51 -21.13
N ALA A 373 -3.24 -9.38 -20.26
CA ALA A 373 -4.44 -8.61 -20.54
C ALA A 373 -4.13 -7.11 -20.69
N LEU A 374 -3.29 -6.54 -19.81
CA LEU A 374 -2.84 -5.15 -19.90
C LEU A 374 -2.02 -4.89 -21.17
N GLU A 375 -1.11 -5.79 -21.54
CA GLU A 375 -0.32 -5.70 -22.78
C GLU A 375 -1.23 -5.72 -24.01
N ARG A 376 -2.14 -6.68 -24.10
CA ARG A 376 -3.12 -6.77 -25.20
C ARG A 376 -3.90 -5.48 -25.36
N ARG A 377 -4.39 -4.90 -24.26
CA ARG A 377 -5.19 -3.66 -24.28
C ARG A 377 -4.35 -2.45 -24.68
N ARG A 378 -3.09 -2.39 -24.26
CA ARG A 378 -2.14 -1.36 -24.71
C ARG A 378 -1.93 -1.43 -26.22
N ASP A 379 -1.74 -2.63 -26.76
CA ASP A 379 -1.49 -2.84 -28.19
C ASP A 379 -2.74 -2.53 -29.02
N GLU A 380 -3.93 -2.94 -28.56
CA GLU A 380 -5.21 -2.58 -29.17
C GLU A 380 -5.43 -1.07 -29.19
N ARG A 381 -5.07 -0.37 -28.11
CA ARG A 381 -5.14 1.08 -28.05
C ARG A 381 -4.18 1.74 -29.04
N ALA A 382 -2.93 1.28 -29.10
CA ALA A 382 -1.94 1.80 -30.04
C ALA A 382 -2.38 1.59 -31.50
N ALA A 383 -2.94 0.42 -31.81
CA ALA A 383 -3.49 0.13 -33.14
C ALA A 383 -4.68 1.04 -33.48
N ARG A 384 -5.59 1.31 -32.54
CA ARG A 384 -6.70 2.25 -32.73
C ARG A 384 -6.23 3.68 -32.95
N GLU A 385 -5.22 4.13 -32.22
CA GLU A 385 -4.63 5.46 -32.38
C GLU A 385 -3.91 5.59 -33.73
N ALA A 386 -3.22 4.55 -34.19
CA ALA A 386 -2.58 4.51 -35.52
C ALA A 386 -3.60 4.47 -36.68
N ALA A 387 -4.75 3.83 -36.46
CA ALA A 387 -5.84 3.77 -37.44
C ALA A 387 -6.76 5.00 -37.44
N ALA A 388 -6.61 5.92 -36.47
CA ALA A 388 -7.44 7.11 -36.38
C ALA A 388 -7.12 8.06 -37.56
N PRO A 389 -8.11 8.48 -38.37
CA PRO A 389 -7.87 9.39 -39.47
C PRO A 389 -7.30 10.71 -38.93
N ALA A 390 -6.27 11.23 -39.59
CA ALA A 390 -5.64 12.51 -39.23
C ALA A 390 -6.74 13.57 -39.05
N ALA A 391 -6.80 14.15 -37.84
CA ALA A 391 -7.77 15.20 -37.53
C ALA A 391 -7.64 16.30 -38.58
N LYS A 392 -8.72 16.56 -39.34
CA LYS A 392 -8.74 17.67 -40.28
C LYS A 392 -8.39 18.94 -39.50
N PRO A 393 -7.45 19.78 -39.99
CA PRO A 393 -7.11 21.02 -39.30
C PRO A 393 -8.39 21.81 -39.09
N ALA A 394 -8.65 22.20 -37.85
CA ALA A 394 -9.79 23.01 -37.50
C ALA A 394 -9.75 24.28 -38.38
N LYS A 395 -10.75 24.44 -39.26
CA LYS A 395 -10.92 25.71 -39.98
C LYS A 395 -11.22 26.77 -38.94
N VAL A 396 -10.21 27.57 -38.58
CA VAL A 396 -10.41 28.85 -37.92
C VAL A 396 -11.27 29.68 -38.86
N ARG A 397 -12.56 29.77 -38.54
CA ARG A 397 -13.50 30.61 -39.30
C ARG A 397 -13.21 32.03 -38.85
N GLY A 398 -12.44 32.76 -39.66
CA GLY A 398 -12.18 34.18 -39.47
C GLY A 398 -13.49 34.93 -39.31
N VAL A 399 -13.56 35.75 -38.26
CA VAL A 399 -14.60 36.76 -38.10
C VAL A 399 -14.40 37.76 -39.24
N ILE A 400 -15.34 37.77 -40.18
CA ILE A 400 -15.41 38.81 -41.21
C ILE A 400 -16.09 40.01 -40.55
N GLY A 401 -15.31 41.07 -40.36
CA GLY A 401 -15.83 42.39 -40.04
C GLY A 401 -16.62 42.94 -41.22
N GLY A 402 -17.76 43.54 -40.91
CA GLY A 402 -18.46 44.48 -41.78
C GLY A 402 -18.43 45.84 -41.11
N ASP A 403 -17.74 46.78 -41.74
CA ASP A 403 -17.72 48.19 -41.38
C ASP A 403 -19.11 48.80 -41.59
N ASP A 404 -19.54 49.64 -40.64
CA ASP A 404 -20.19 50.93 -40.92
C ASP A 404 -19.99 51.87 -39.70
N VAL A 405 -19.32 52.98 -39.95
CA VAL A 405 -18.85 54.08 -39.07
C VAL A 405 -19.77 55.29 -39.41
N PRO A 406 -20.07 56.34 -38.57
CA PRO A 406 -19.10 57.10 -37.75
C PRO A 406 -19.61 57.79 -36.44
N GLY A 407 -18.66 58.12 -35.54
CA GLY A 407 -18.94 59.07 -34.46
C GLY A 407 -17.86 59.24 -33.40
N GLN A 408 -16.86 60.07 -33.69
CA GLN A 408 -16.15 61.02 -32.78
C GLN A 408 -15.81 60.60 -31.33
N HIS A 409 -14.51 60.48 -31.01
CA HIS A 409 -13.73 61.46 -30.22
C HIS A 409 -12.41 60.86 -29.68
N THR A 410 -11.31 61.39 -30.22
CA THR A 410 -10.06 61.80 -29.54
C THR A 410 -9.53 61.03 -28.31
N ALA A 411 -8.31 60.50 -28.50
CA ALA A 411 -7.09 60.79 -27.73
C ALA A 411 -6.40 59.65 -26.94
N ALA A 412 -5.10 59.55 -27.26
CA ALA A 412 -3.96 59.21 -26.41
C ALA A 412 -3.61 57.72 -26.15
N ALA A 413 -2.44 57.39 -26.72
CA ALA A 413 -1.62 56.22 -26.49
C ALA A 413 -1.11 56.09 -25.04
N SER A 414 -0.88 54.87 -24.58
CA SER A 414 0.45 54.45 -24.10
C SER A 414 0.48 52.94 -23.80
N SER A 415 1.47 52.30 -24.41
CA SER A 415 2.07 51.01 -24.04
C SER A 415 2.32 50.85 -22.54
N VAL A 416 2.14 49.65 -21.98
CA VAL A 416 3.12 48.98 -21.09
C VAL A 416 2.92 47.46 -21.17
N ALA A 417 4.01 46.76 -21.49
CA ALA A 417 4.17 45.32 -21.40
C ALA A 417 4.54 44.86 -19.98
N ARG A 418 4.40 43.54 -19.74
CA ARG A 418 4.94 42.68 -18.66
C ARG A 418 3.96 42.32 -17.52
N ARG A 419 3.51 41.07 -17.50
CA ARG A 419 4.23 39.97 -16.84
C ARG A 419 3.81 38.62 -17.43
#